data_AF-A0A350BRJ6-F1
#
_entry.id   AF-A0A350BRJ6-F1
#
_cell.length_a   1.000
_cell.length_b   1.000
_cell.length_c   1.000
_cell.angle_alpha   90.00
_cell.angle_beta   90.00
_cell.angle_gamma   90.00
#
_symmetry.space_group_name_H-M   'P 1'
#
loop_
_entity.id
_entity.type
_entity.pdbx_description
1 polymer ?
#
loop_
_entity_poly.entity_id
_entity_poly.type
_entity_poly.pdbx_seq_one_letter_code
_entity_poly.pdbx_strand_id
1 'polypeptide(L)'
;MDSAAGDFHITQSCAQLPVGFNKGYSLPISRYYRGTTYPDILATFNDLDGNPRIWDDTVDIGPYETQYLDSRIDVDLQPVGKAICENNDVLLKAKARSGTLFTQWQKSQNGSAFANIGNTSNEVLLSNAQAADSGTSYRVAWANLCNDFLTSDEAFVAVHTPREINLGEDITMPIDSSITLSVSTDYNNYNWSTGASQSSLSLTGEDLGVGSHTIAITAMDIYGCESTDSINITVLKNAGINQLYSALTIYPNPVSGRLYITDFTQGEAKIYSTNGSLVWDALL
;
A
#
# COMPACT_ATOMS: atom_id res chain seq x y z
N MET A 1 22.05 -62.97 -7.24
CA MET A 1 21.67 -63.32 -5.86
C MET A 1 22.97 -63.71 -5.16
N ASP A 2 23.63 -62.92 -4.29
CA ASP A 2 23.24 -61.66 -3.61
C ASP A 2 22.61 -60.63 -4.56
N SER A 3 21.42 -60.07 -4.30
CA SER A 3 20.82 -59.48 -3.09
C SER A 3 21.21 -58.00 -2.94
N ALA A 4 20.18 -57.17 -3.01
CA ALA A 4 20.11 -55.74 -2.67
C ALA A 4 20.97 -54.73 -3.46
N ALA A 5 20.28 -53.67 -3.91
CA ALA A 5 20.80 -52.35 -4.26
C ALA A 5 21.74 -52.26 -5.48
N GLY A 6 21.14 -52.24 -6.68
CA GLY A 6 21.77 -51.56 -7.82
C GLY A 6 21.75 -50.06 -7.57
N ASP A 7 22.68 -49.60 -6.74
CA ASP A 7 22.81 -48.21 -6.33
C ASP A 7 23.37 -47.38 -7.50
N PHE A 8 22.50 -46.62 -8.16
CA PHE A 8 22.88 -45.84 -9.34
C PHE A 8 23.54 -44.54 -8.89
N HIS A 9 24.86 -44.45 -9.01
CA HIS A 9 25.59 -43.20 -8.76
C HIS A 9 25.79 -42.46 -10.08
N ILE A 10 25.18 -41.28 -10.22
CA ILE A 10 25.57 -40.34 -11.28
C ILE A 10 26.88 -39.71 -10.85
N THR A 11 27.96 -39.97 -11.60
CA THR A 11 29.19 -39.20 -11.44
C THR A 11 28.94 -37.79 -11.97
N GLN A 12 28.62 -36.87 -11.08
CA GLN A 12 28.47 -35.46 -11.43
C GLN A 12 29.85 -34.83 -11.61
N SER A 13 30.08 -34.19 -12.74
CA SER A 13 31.30 -33.43 -12.99
C SER A 13 31.03 -32.27 -13.95
N CYS A 14 31.84 -31.23 -13.85
CA CYS A 14 31.76 -30.08 -14.74
C CYS A 14 32.13 -30.37 -16.19
N ALA A 15 32.71 -31.54 -16.47
CA ALA A 15 33.08 -31.97 -17.81
C ALA A 15 32.04 -32.87 -18.47
N GLN A 16 30.95 -33.25 -17.78
CA GLN A 16 29.98 -34.22 -18.26
C GLN A 16 28.53 -33.79 -17.96
N LEU A 17 27.69 -33.74 -18.99
CA LEU A 17 26.26 -33.98 -18.82
C LEU A 17 26.11 -35.37 -18.16
N PRO A 18 25.13 -35.61 -17.27
CA PRO A 18 24.98 -36.87 -16.56
C PRO A 18 25.01 -38.02 -17.56
N VAL A 19 26.12 -38.73 -17.58
CA VAL A 19 26.29 -39.93 -18.37
C VAL A 19 25.76 -41.05 -17.49
N GLY A 20 24.44 -41.25 -17.55
CA GLY A 20 23.87 -42.50 -17.06
C GLY A 20 24.55 -43.64 -17.83
N PHE A 21 25.52 -44.31 -17.21
CA PHE A 21 26.14 -45.48 -17.79
C PHE A 21 25.35 -46.71 -17.36
N ASN A 22 24.56 -47.25 -18.29
CA ASN A 22 24.16 -48.66 -18.18
C ASN A 22 25.37 -49.53 -18.51
N LYS A 23 25.67 -50.52 -17.67
CA LYS A 23 26.71 -51.53 -17.91
C LYS A 23 26.38 -52.27 -19.22
N GLY A 24 27.07 -51.90 -20.31
CA GLY A 24 26.86 -52.51 -21.64
C GLY A 24 26.84 -51.56 -22.84
N TYR A 25 26.84 -50.23 -22.64
CA TYR A 25 26.85 -49.26 -23.75
C TYR A 25 28.14 -48.41 -23.77
N SER A 26 28.63 -48.08 -24.98
CA SER A 26 29.90 -47.38 -25.22
C SER A 26 29.76 -45.89 -25.57
N LEU A 27 28.52 -45.34 -25.62
CA LEU A 27 28.26 -43.95 -26.00
C LEU A 27 27.28 -43.24 -25.02
N PRO A 28 27.46 -41.94 -24.73
CA PRO A 28 26.66 -41.18 -23.77
C PRO A 28 25.29 -40.73 -24.33
N ILE A 29 24.28 -40.64 -23.44
CA ILE A 29 22.86 -40.33 -23.74
C ILE A 29 22.63 -38.87 -24.18
N SER A 30 23.56 -37.95 -23.93
CA SER A 30 23.27 -36.51 -23.82
C SER A 30 23.33 -35.65 -25.10
N ARG A 31 23.26 -36.22 -26.32
CA ARG A 31 23.36 -35.41 -27.57
C ARG A 31 22.05 -34.84 -28.11
N TYR A 32 20.88 -35.15 -27.54
CA TYR A 32 19.58 -34.90 -28.20
C TYR A 32 18.65 -33.86 -27.57
N TYR A 33 18.89 -33.37 -26.35
CA TYR A 33 17.98 -32.46 -25.65
C TYR A 33 18.39 -30.99 -25.77
N ARG A 34 18.07 -30.37 -26.92
CA ARG A 34 18.00 -28.90 -27.08
C ARG A 34 16.59 -28.52 -27.53
N GLY A 35 15.60 -28.65 -26.65
CA GLY A 35 14.27 -28.06 -26.85
C GLY A 35 13.50 -28.47 -28.11
N THR A 36 13.80 -29.63 -28.70
CA THR A 36 12.97 -30.22 -29.77
C THR A 36 12.31 -31.47 -29.22
N THR A 37 10.97 -31.50 -29.28
CA THR A 37 10.13 -32.65 -28.95
C THR A 37 10.43 -33.79 -29.91
N TYR A 38 11.49 -34.55 -29.65
CA TYR A 38 11.60 -35.90 -30.17
C TYR A 38 10.69 -36.80 -29.32
N PRO A 39 9.98 -37.78 -29.92
CA PRO A 39 9.32 -38.80 -29.14
C PRO A 39 10.40 -39.50 -28.32
N ASP A 40 10.29 -39.31 -27.02
CA ASP A 40 11.26 -39.61 -26.00
C ASP A 40 11.72 -41.07 -26.07
N ILE A 41 12.90 -41.31 -26.67
CA ILE A 41 13.55 -42.62 -26.72
C ILE A 41 13.99 -43.08 -25.31
N LEU A 42 13.95 -42.19 -24.30
CA LEU A 42 14.32 -42.49 -22.91
C LEU A 42 13.11 -42.83 -22.03
N ALA A 43 11.89 -42.58 -22.49
CA ALA A 43 10.64 -43.02 -21.86
C ALA A 43 10.45 -44.55 -21.83
N THR A 44 11.39 -45.33 -22.38
CA THR A 44 11.35 -46.81 -22.34
C THR A 44 12.10 -47.43 -21.16
N PHE A 45 12.78 -46.65 -20.32
CA PHE A 45 13.44 -47.16 -19.11
C PHE A 45 12.56 -46.94 -17.91
N ASN A 46 11.57 -47.83 -17.72
CA ASN A 46 10.73 -47.75 -16.54
C ASN A 46 11.45 -48.31 -15.29
N ASP A 47 11.09 -47.81 -14.11
CA ASP A 47 11.41 -48.43 -12.82
C ASP A 47 10.70 -49.79 -12.68
N LEU A 48 10.81 -50.43 -11.52
CA LEU A 48 10.12 -51.70 -11.26
C LEU A 48 8.59 -51.56 -11.19
N ASP A 49 8.08 -50.33 -11.11
CA ASP A 49 6.66 -49.98 -10.98
C ASP A 49 6.06 -49.41 -12.28
N GLY A 50 6.86 -49.23 -13.34
CA GLY A 50 6.40 -48.79 -14.65
C GLY A 50 6.56 -47.29 -14.95
N ASN A 51 7.26 -46.52 -14.10
CA ASN A 51 7.48 -45.08 -14.31
C ASN A 51 8.81 -44.80 -15.01
N PRO A 52 8.92 -43.83 -15.94
CA PRO A 52 10.20 -43.49 -16.58
C PRO A 52 11.28 -43.08 -15.56
N ARG A 53 12.43 -43.78 -15.53
CA ARG A 53 13.57 -43.52 -14.63
C ARG A 53 14.33 -42.22 -14.94
N ILE A 54 14.08 -41.63 -16.10
CA ILE A 54 14.61 -40.33 -16.50
C ILE A 54 13.40 -39.54 -16.99
N TRP A 55 13.07 -38.46 -16.31
CA TRP A 55 11.94 -37.60 -16.66
C TRP A 55 12.34 -36.13 -16.46
N ASP A 56 12.14 -35.31 -17.49
CA ASP A 56 12.47 -33.87 -17.49
C ASP A 56 13.92 -33.58 -17.03
N ASP A 57 14.89 -34.30 -17.62
CA ASP A 57 16.33 -34.24 -17.30
C ASP A 57 16.69 -34.51 -15.82
N THR A 58 15.75 -35.07 -15.07
CA THR A 58 15.91 -35.51 -13.69
C THR A 58 16.01 -37.03 -13.66
N VAL A 59 16.98 -37.57 -12.92
CA VAL A 59 17.16 -39.03 -12.78
C VAL A 59 16.47 -39.48 -11.50
N ASP A 60 15.61 -40.48 -11.64
CA ASP A 60 14.97 -41.18 -10.52
C ASP A 60 15.91 -42.30 -10.03
N ILE A 61 16.47 -42.11 -8.83
CA ILE A 61 17.39 -43.07 -8.18
C ILE A 61 16.62 -43.98 -7.19
N GLY A 62 15.32 -43.75 -7.03
CA GLY A 62 14.46 -44.47 -6.09
C GLY A 62 13.39 -43.55 -5.49
N PRO A 63 12.47 -44.09 -4.67
CA PRO A 63 11.40 -43.32 -4.08
C PRO A 63 11.95 -42.09 -3.34
N TYR A 64 11.63 -40.91 -3.87
CA TYR A 64 11.96 -39.57 -3.35
C TYR A 64 13.39 -39.04 -3.52
N GLU A 65 14.23 -39.63 -4.38
CA GLU A 65 15.60 -39.14 -4.63
C GLU A 65 15.80 -38.62 -6.08
N THR A 66 15.71 -37.29 -6.24
CA THR A 66 16.12 -36.58 -7.47
C THR A 66 17.44 -35.87 -7.26
N GLN A 67 18.41 -36.02 -8.17
CA GLN A 67 19.69 -35.29 -8.11
C GLN A 67 19.74 -34.17 -9.17
N TYR A 68 20.02 -32.93 -8.75
CA TYR A 68 20.26 -31.81 -9.68
C TYR A 68 21.63 -31.91 -10.34
N LEU A 69 21.79 -31.36 -11.54
CA LEU A 69 23.04 -31.43 -12.29
C LEU A 69 23.99 -30.29 -11.90
N ASP A 70 25.25 -30.61 -11.63
CA ASP A 70 26.29 -29.64 -11.28
C ASP A 70 26.63 -28.67 -12.44
N SER A 71 26.40 -29.07 -13.69
CA SER A 71 26.70 -28.32 -14.93
C SER A 71 25.46 -27.65 -15.55
N ARG A 72 24.45 -27.35 -14.74
CA ARG A 72 23.21 -26.72 -15.19
C ARG A 72 22.63 -25.83 -14.10
N ILE A 73 22.02 -24.72 -14.50
CA ILE A 73 21.22 -23.87 -13.62
C ILE A 73 19.80 -23.83 -14.18
N ASP A 74 18.84 -24.24 -13.35
CA ASP A 74 17.41 -24.26 -13.67
C ASP A 74 16.66 -23.20 -12.88
N VAL A 75 16.04 -22.25 -13.57
CA VAL A 75 15.27 -21.18 -12.92
C VAL A 75 13.86 -21.67 -12.62
N ASP A 76 13.52 -21.70 -11.33
CA ASP A 76 12.19 -22.06 -10.85
C ASP A 76 11.26 -20.85 -10.73
N LEU A 77 11.83 -19.69 -10.41
CA LEU A 77 11.09 -18.47 -10.15
C LEU A 77 11.90 -17.25 -10.57
N GLN A 78 11.34 -16.48 -11.49
CA GLN A 78 11.84 -15.16 -11.86
C GLN A 78 11.35 -14.10 -10.86
N PRO A 79 12.16 -13.07 -10.57
CA PRO A 79 11.69 -11.93 -9.80
C PRO A 79 10.69 -11.11 -10.62
N VAL A 80 9.68 -10.57 -9.95
CA VAL A 80 8.62 -9.78 -10.58
C VAL A 80 8.70 -8.36 -10.05
N GLY A 81 8.68 -7.38 -10.97
CA GLY A 81 8.64 -5.97 -10.62
C GLY A 81 7.44 -5.58 -9.75
N LYS A 82 7.60 -4.51 -8.98
CA LYS A 82 6.58 -4.02 -8.04
C LYS A 82 6.42 -2.51 -8.15
N ALA A 83 5.17 -2.07 -8.14
CA ALA A 83 4.80 -0.69 -7.89
C ALA A 83 4.22 -0.60 -6.48
N ILE A 84 4.77 0.28 -5.65
CA ILE A 84 4.37 0.46 -4.26
C ILE A 84 4.36 1.94 -3.90
N CYS A 85 3.71 2.27 -2.78
CA CYS A 85 3.75 3.61 -2.22
C CYS A 85 4.96 3.76 -1.29
N GLU A 86 5.48 4.98 -1.22
CA GLU A 86 6.56 5.35 -0.30
C GLU A 86 6.24 4.92 1.15
N ASN A 87 7.28 4.55 1.87
CA ASN A 87 7.25 3.99 3.23
C ASN A 87 6.71 2.56 3.37
N ASN A 88 6.37 1.88 2.27
CA ASN A 88 6.07 0.45 2.28
C ASN A 88 7.29 -0.41 2.01
N ASP A 89 7.17 -1.68 2.38
CA ASP A 89 8.18 -2.70 2.15
C ASP A 89 7.96 -3.42 0.80
N VAL A 90 9.05 -3.76 0.12
CA VAL A 90 9.03 -4.58 -1.11
C VAL A 90 9.81 -5.87 -0.88
N LEU A 91 9.15 -7.01 -1.08
CA LEU A 91 9.80 -8.31 -1.09
C LEU A 91 9.88 -8.83 -2.54
N LEU A 92 11.10 -8.97 -3.04
CA LEU A 92 11.38 -9.63 -4.32
C LEU A 92 11.88 -11.05 -4.06
N LYS A 93 11.42 -12.00 -4.86
CA LYS A 93 11.78 -13.42 -4.74
C LYS A 93 12.28 -13.95 -6.07
N ALA A 94 13.33 -14.75 -6.03
CA ALA A 94 13.83 -15.48 -7.18
C ALA A 94 14.40 -16.81 -6.71
N LYS A 95 14.28 -17.85 -7.54
CA LYS A 95 14.73 -19.19 -7.17
C LYS A 95 15.27 -19.90 -8.40
N ALA A 96 16.42 -20.54 -8.22
CA ALA A 96 16.98 -21.46 -9.18
C ALA A 96 17.50 -22.72 -8.46
N ARG A 97 17.84 -23.75 -9.22
CA ARG A 97 18.40 -25.02 -8.74
C ARG A 97 19.61 -25.41 -9.59
N SER A 98 20.57 -26.06 -8.94
CA SER A 98 21.79 -26.65 -9.49
C SER A 98 22.34 -27.62 -8.44
N GLY A 99 23.24 -28.53 -8.79
CA GLY A 99 23.88 -29.41 -7.81
C GLY A 99 24.63 -28.62 -6.72
N THR A 100 25.33 -27.55 -7.11
CA THR A 100 25.72 -26.44 -6.22
C THR A 100 25.31 -25.11 -6.83
N LEU A 101 24.76 -24.21 -6.02
CA LEU A 101 24.29 -22.90 -6.48
C LEU A 101 24.82 -21.77 -5.60
N PHE A 102 25.48 -20.81 -6.24
CA PHE A 102 25.82 -19.51 -5.66
C PHE A 102 24.83 -18.48 -6.17
N THR A 103 24.24 -17.73 -5.25
CA THR A 103 23.24 -16.70 -5.55
C THR A 103 23.80 -15.34 -5.17
N GLN A 104 23.64 -14.35 -6.04
CA GLN A 104 24.01 -12.98 -5.74
C GLN A 104 22.98 -12.01 -6.34
N TRP A 105 22.26 -11.29 -5.48
CA TRP A 105 21.42 -10.18 -5.92
C TRP A 105 22.28 -9.03 -6.43
N GLN A 106 21.79 -8.39 -7.49
CA GLN A 106 22.35 -7.20 -8.08
C GLN A 106 21.26 -6.14 -8.22
N LYS A 107 21.65 -4.87 -8.12
CA LYS A 107 20.77 -3.74 -8.44
C LYS A 107 21.39 -2.81 -9.46
N SER A 108 20.55 -2.17 -10.25
CA SER A 108 20.88 -1.07 -11.14
C SER A 108 19.93 0.08 -10.84
N GLN A 109 20.46 1.28 -10.65
CA GLN A 109 19.64 2.48 -10.46
C GLN A 109 19.61 3.27 -11.76
N ASN A 110 18.42 3.59 -12.27
CA ASN A 110 18.23 4.43 -13.47
C ASN A 110 19.03 3.95 -14.70
N GLY A 111 19.12 2.62 -14.90
CA GLY A 111 19.81 2.03 -16.05
C GLY A 111 21.34 2.03 -15.98
N SER A 112 21.91 2.31 -14.81
CA SER A 112 23.36 2.14 -14.57
C SER A 112 23.79 0.66 -14.64
N ALA A 113 25.10 0.40 -14.60
CA ALA A 113 25.59 -0.97 -14.55
C ALA A 113 25.13 -1.67 -13.26
N PHE A 114 24.75 -2.94 -13.37
CA PHE A 114 24.37 -3.75 -12.22
C PHE A 114 25.54 -3.95 -11.26
N ALA A 115 25.30 -3.68 -9.97
CA ALA A 115 26.25 -3.88 -8.89
C ALA A 115 25.72 -4.90 -7.87
N ASN A 116 26.61 -5.72 -7.32
CA ASN A 116 26.27 -6.69 -6.27
C ASN A 116 25.83 -5.98 -4.99
N ILE A 117 24.77 -6.49 -4.34
CA ILE A 117 24.26 -5.95 -3.07
C ILE A 117 24.49 -6.86 -1.87
N GLY A 118 25.30 -7.93 -2.02
CA GLY A 118 25.71 -8.82 -0.93
C GLY A 118 24.64 -9.80 -0.42
N ASN A 119 23.39 -9.72 -0.90
CA ASN A 119 22.35 -10.68 -0.56
C ASN A 119 22.48 -11.96 -1.40
N THR A 120 22.52 -13.11 -0.74
CA THR A 120 22.66 -14.46 -1.32
C THR A 120 21.45 -15.38 -1.07
N SER A 121 20.37 -14.84 -0.50
CA SER A 121 19.11 -15.53 -0.26
C SER A 121 18.26 -15.61 -1.55
N ASN A 122 17.21 -16.44 -1.52
CA ASN A 122 16.18 -16.50 -2.56
C ASN A 122 15.24 -15.28 -2.55
N GLU A 123 15.46 -14.33 -1.63
CA GLU A 123 14.65 -13.13 -1.54
C GLU A 123 15.46 -11.92 -1.06
N VAL A 124 15.02 -10.74 -1.48
CA VAL A 124 15.52 -9.46 -1.00
C VAL A 124 14.35 -8.60 -0.54
N LEU A 125 14.47 -8.08 0.69
CA LEU A 125 13.54 -7.13 1.28
C LEU A 125 14.14 -5.73 1.19
N LEU A 126 13.44 -4.84 0.52
CA LEU A 126 13.64 -3.40 0.63
C LEU A 126 12.63 -2.88 1.64
N SER A 127 13.10 -2.54 2.84
CA SER A 127 12.23 -1.98 3.87
C SER A 127 12.14 -0.46 3.74
N ASN A 128 10.96 0.08 4.06
CA ASN A 128 10.69 1.52 4.09
C ASN A 128 11.17 2.22 2.80
N ALA A 129 10.70 1.74 1.65
CA ALA A 129 11.13 2.23 0.34
C ALA A 129 10.84 3.74 0.20
N GLN A 130 11.83 4.49 -0.26
CA GLN A 130 11.76 5.94 -0.42
C GLN A 130 11.61 6.32 -1.89
N ALA A 131 11.19 7.56 -2.17
CA ALA A 131 11.06 8.06 -3.55
C ALA A 131 12.34 7.87 -4.39
N ALA A 132 13.52 7.97 -3.75
CA ALA A 132 14.83 7.79 -4.39
C ALA A 132 15.12 6.34 -4.84
N ASP A 133 14.39 5.35 -4.30
CA ASP A 133 14.50 3.95 -4.71
C ASP A 133 13.72 3.67 -6.00
N SER A 134 12.79 4.54 -6.39
CA SER A 134 12.05 4.44 -7.65
C SER A 134 13.02 4.47 -8.83
N GLY A 135 12.81 3.59 -9.81
CA GLY A 135 13.75 3.46 -10.94
C GLY A 135 14.86 2.43 -10.72
N THR A 136 14.84 1.70 -9.60
CA THR A 136 15.79 0.63 -9.32
C THR A 136 15.33 -0.70 -9.93
N SER A 137 16.15 -1.30 -10.79
CA SER A 137 15.99 -2.67 -11.27
C SER A 137 16.80 -3.62 -10.41
N TYR A 138 16.20 -4.74 -10.04
CA TYR A 138 16.84 -5.84 -9.33
C TYR A 138 16.91 -7.07 -10.23
N ARG A 139 18.00 -7.83 -10.12
CA ARG A 139 18.12 -9.14 -10.73
C ARG A 139 18.99 -10.04 -9.88
N VAL A 140 18.98 -11.33 -10.17
CA VAL A 140 19.84 -12.31 -9.51
C VAL A 140 20.82 -12.87 -10.52
N ALA A 141 22.10 -12.91 -10.12
CA ALA A 141 23.13 -13.65 -10.82
C ALA A 141 23.36 -14.97 -10.07
N TRP A 142 23.24 -16.07 -10.80
CA TRP A 142 23.55 -17.40 -10.31
C TRP A 142 24.83 -17.92 -10.95
N ALA A 143 25.59 -18.68 -10.16
CA ALA A 143 26.71 -19.46 -10.62
C ALA A 143 26.67 -20.86 -10.01
N ASN A 144 27.27 -21.83 -10.67
CA ASN A 144 27.51 -23.16 -10.09
C ASN A 144 29.02 -23.43 -9.97
N LEU A 145 29.40 -24.59 -9.43
CA LEU A 145 30.81 -24.99 -9.30
C LEU A 145 31.49 -25.27 -10.66
N CYS A 146 30.71 -25.36 -11.73
CA CYS A 146 31.17 -25.61 -13.08
C CYS A 146 31.42 -24.36 -13.90
N ASN A 147 31.34 -23.19 -13.26
CA ASN A 147 31.48 -21.88 -13.90
C ASN A 147 30.42 -21.62 -14.98
N ASP A 148 29.25 -22.25 -14.87
CA ASP A 148 28.08 -21.77 -15.59
C ASP A 148 27.52 -20.56 -14.85
N PHE A 149 27.08 -19.57 -15.63
CA PHE A 149 26.50 -18.34 -15.12
C PHE A 149 25.16 -18.12 -15.79
N LEU A 150 24.17 -17.76 -14.99
CA LEU A 150 22.84 -17.39 -15.48
C LEU A 150 22.35 -16.17 -14.72
N THR A 151 21.77 -15.22 -15.42
CA THR A 151 21.10 -14.07 -14.83
C THR A 151 19.59 -14.21 -14.97
N SER A 152 18.86 -13.87 -13.92
CA SER A 152 17.41 -13.77 -13.96
C SER A 152 16.93 -12.65 -14.90
N ASP A 153 15.63 -12.62 -15.12
CA ASP A 153 14.94 -11.43 -15.61
C ASP A 153 15.09 -10.27 -14.61
N GLU A 154 14.79 -9.06 -15.05
CA GLU A 154 14.84 -7.86 -14.22
C GLU A 154 13.49 -7.57 -13.57
N ALA A 155 13.51 -7.30 -12.26
CA ALA A 155 12.37 -6.79 -11.51
C ALA A 155 12.56 -5.28 -11.26
N PHE A 156 11.74 -4.48 -11.93
CA PHE A 156 11.70 -3.04 -11.75
C PHE A 156 10.89 -2.66 -10.51
N VAL A 157 11.43 -1.77 -9.67
CA VAL A 157 10.73 -1.20 -8.52
C VAL A 157 10.34 0.25 -8.82
N ALA A 158 9.03 0.50 -8.81
CA ALA A 158 8.45 1.84 -8.86
C ALA A 158 7.95 2.21 -7.46
N VAL A 159 8.46 3.32 -6.93
CA VAL A 159 7.98 3.92 -5.67
C VAL A 159 7.22 5.18 -6.01
N HIS A 160 5.97 5.26 -5.54
CA HIS A 160 5.06 6.38 -5.74
C HIS A 160 4.89 7.14 -4.42
N THR A 161 5.26 8.42 -4.43
CA THR A 161 5.06 9.31 -3.27
C THR A 161 3.58 9.73 -3.21
N PRO A 162 2.87 9.44 -2.11
CA PRO A 162 1.52 9.96 -1.89
C PRO A 162 1.54 11.49 -1.93
N ARG A 163 0.52 12.08 -2.55
CA ARG A 163 0.39 13.55 -2.60
C ARG A 163 -0.13 14.06 -1.27
N GLU A 164 0.39 15.16 -0.75
CA GLU A 164 -0.15 15.73 0.47
C GLU A 164 -1.59 16.25 0.25
N ILE A 165 -2.45 16.02 1.24
CA ILE A 165 -3.75 16.68 1.36
C ILE A 165 -3.61 17.71 2.49
N ASN A 166 -4.16 18.89 2.28
CA ASN A 166 -4.23 19.94 3.29
C ASN A 166 -5.61 20.62 3.19
N LEU A 167 -6.45 20.38 4.19
CA LEU A 167 -7.78 20.94 4.38
C LEU A 167 -7.74 22.34 5.02
N GLY A 168 -6.55 22.79 5.44
CA GLY A 168 -6.30 24.08 6.08
C GLY A 168 -6.23 23.99 7.60
N GLU A 169 -6.18 25.17 8.22
CA GLU A 169 -6.21 25.32 9.69
C GLU A 169 -7.59 24.99 10.26
N ASP A 170 -7.65 24.68 11.56
CA ASP A 170 -8.91 24.48 12.29
C ASP A 170 -9.83 25.71 12.20
N ILE A 171 -11.14 25.46 12.13
CA ILE A 171 -12.15 26.47 11.86
C ILE A 171 -13.11 26.62 13.03
N THR A 172 -13.46 27.86 13.35
CA THR A 172 -14.57 28.16 14.27
C THR A 172 -15.64 28.93 13.50
N MET A 173 -16.87 28.44 13.54
CA MET A 173 -17.96 29.01 12.74
C MET A 173 -19.30 29.05 13.51
N PRO A 174 -20.19 30.02 13.24
CA PRO A 174 -21.55 30.05 13.79
C PRO A 174 -22.43 28.89 13.30
N ILE A 175 -23.50 28.55 14.04
CA ILE A 175 -24.41 27.45 13.66
C ILE A 175 -25.15 27.67 12.34
N ASP A 176 -25.41 28.94 11.97
CA ASP A 176 -26.09 29.32 10.72
C ASP A 176 -25.15 29.53 9.53
N SER A 177 -23.88 29.15 9.68
CA SER A 177 -22.88 29.24 8.62
C SER A 177 -22.69 27.90 7.89
N SER A 178 -22.04 27.97 6.73
CA SER A 178 -21.67 26.79 5.94
C SER A 178 -20.22 26.90 5.47
N ILE A 179 -19.62 25.74 5.22
CA ILE A 179 -18.27 25.59 4.74
C ILE A 179 -18.23 24.54 3.62
N THR A 180 -17.31 24.70 2.67
CA THR A 180 -16.97 23.66 1.71
C THR A 180 -15.49 23.33 1.82
N LEU A 181 -15.21 22.07 2.13
CA LEU A 181 -13.86 21.50 2.10
C LEU A 181 -13.65 20.92 0.69
N SER A 182 -12.48 21.16 0.10
CA SER A 182 -12.15 20.66 -1.23
C SER A 182 -10.74 20.12 -1.27
N VAL A 183 -10.55 19.01 -1.96
CA VAL A 183 -9.25 18.41 -2.26
C VAL A 183 -9.04 18.36 -3.78
N SER A 184 -7.82 18.04 -4.22
CA SER A 184 -7.54 17.90 -5.66
C SER A 184 -8.45 16.86 -6.33
N THR A 185 -8.74 17.07 -7.62
CA THR A 185 -9.49 16.13 -8.46
C THR A 185 -8.63 15.02 -9.07
N ASP A 186 -7.35 14.98 -8.72
CA ASP A 186 -6.37 14.01 -9.25
C ASP A 186 -6.41 12.62 -8.58
N TYR A 187 -7.29 12.42 -7.59
CA TYR A 187 -7.45 11.14 -6.91
C TYR A 187 -8.55 10.31 -7.58
N ASN A 188 -8.40 8.99 -7.54
CA ASN A 188 -9.40 8.05 -8.07
C ASN A 188 -10.54 7.77 -7.08
N ASN A 189 -10.28 7.94 -5.79
CA ASN A 189 -11.26 7.69 -4.75
C ASN A 189 -11.14 8.71 -3.62
N TYR A 190 -12.27 9.00 -2.99
CA TYR A 190 -12.41 9.90 -1.86
C TYR A 190 -13.26 9.21 -0.80
N ASN A 191 -12.79 9.23 0.45
CA ASN A 191 -13.52 8.69 1.58
C ASN A 191 -13.47 9.70 2.72
N TRP A 192 -14.56 10.44 2.90
CA TRP A 192 -14.72 11.36 4.01
C TRP A 192 -15.23 10.65 5.27
N SER A 193 -14.88 11.13 6.45
CA SER A 193 -15.40 10.61 7.72
C SER A 193 -16.92 10.74 7.85
N THR A 194 -17.56 11.57 7.03
CA THR A 194 -19.01 11.72 6.91
C THR A 194 -19.67 10.67 6.00
N GLY A 195 -18.88 9.85 5.30
CA GLY A 195 -19.35 8.88 4.31
C GLY A 195 -19.50 9.44 2.89
N ALA A 196 -19.19 10.72 2.67
CA ALA A 196 -19.15 11.30 1.32
C ALA A 196 -17.99 10.73 0.49
N SER A 197 -18.15 10.72 -0.83
CA SER A 197 -17.18 10.14 -1.78
C SER A 197 -16.80 11.07 -2.94
N GLN A 198 -17.03 12.37 -2.78
CA GLN A 198 -16.72 13.38 -3.80
C GLN A 198 -15.43 14.14 -3.42
N SER A 199 -14.79 14.81 -4.38
CA SER A 199 -13.59 15.63 -4.15
C SER A 199 -13.84 16.90 -3.33
N SER A 200 -15.11 17.19 -3.03
CA SER A 200 -15.54 18.31 -2.19
C SER A 200 -16.66 17.87 -1.25
N LEU A 201 -16.68 18.43 -0.06
CA LEU A 201 -17.66 18.19 0.98
C LEU A 201 -18.19 19.53 1.51
N SER A 202 -19.48 19.77 1.35
CA SER A 202 -20.17 20.91 1.95
C SER A 202 -20.82 20.51 3.27
N LEU A 203 -20.61 21.32 4.30
CA LEU A 203 -21.15 21.12 5.65
C LEU A 203 -21.82 22.41 6.13
N THR A 204 -22.88 22.26 6.91
CA THR A 204 -23.51 23.38 7.62
C THR A 204 -23.30 23.25 9.12
N GLY A 205 -23.32 24.38 9.83
CA GLY A 205 -23.26 24.37 11.29
C GLY A 205 -24.48 23.67 11.90
N GLU A 206 -25.62 23.69 11.21
CA GLU A 206 -26.83 22.97 11.60
C GLU A 206 -26.65 21.45 11.54
N ASP A 207 -26.03 20.92 10.46
CA ASP A 207 -25.79 19.48 10.30
C ASP A 207 -24.82 18.93 11.34
N LEU A 208 -23.78 19.72 11.67
CA LEU A 208 -22.79 19.36 12.67
C LEU A 208 -23.33 19.53 14.10
N GLY A 209 -24.11 20.58 14.35
CA GLY A 209 -24.55 20.98 15.68
C GLY A 209 -23.44 21.64 16.52
N VAL A 210 -23.82 22.32 17.60
CA VAL A 210 -22.89 23.06 18.48
C VAL A 210 -21.90 22.10 19.13
N GLY A 211 -20.61 22.40 19.03
CA GLY A 211 -19.55 21.54 19.55
C GLY A 211 -18.31 21.56 18.65
N SER A 212 -17.35 20.68 18.95
CA SER A 212 -16.16 20.46 18.11
C SER A 212 -16.28 19.15 17.35
N HIS A 213 -16.00 19.18 16.06
CA HIS A 213 -16.16 18.06 15.13
C HIS A 213 -14.89 17.88 14.30
N THR A 214 -14.30 16.69 14.33
CA THR A 214 -13.16 16.35 13.49
C THR A 214 -13.64 15.75 12.18
N ILE A 215 -13.33 16.41 11.07
CA ILE A 215 -13.61 15.92 9.72
C ILE A 215 -12.29 15.43 9.12
N ALA A 216 -12.27 14.20 8.62
CA ALA A 216 -11.10 13.59 8.02
C ALA A 216 -11.42 13.10 6.61
N ILE A 217 -10.40 13.03 5.77
CA ILE A 217 -10.47 12.44 4.44
C ILE A 217 -9.33 11.45 4.25
N THR A 218 -9.63 10.34 3.57
CA THR A 218 -8.64 9.46 2.95
C THR A 218 -8.92 9.46 1.44
N ALA A 219 -7.96 9.89 0.63
CA ALA A 219 -8.05 9.84 -0.82
C ALA A 219 -6.97 8.90 -1.38
N MET A 220 -7.30 8.20 -2.47
CA MET A 220 -6.40 7.23 -3.09
C MET A 220 -6.10 7.64 -4.54
N ASP A 221 -4.83 7.65 -4.90
CA ASP A 221 -4.39 7.98 -6.25
C ASP A 221 -4.53 6.81 -7.24
N ILE A 222 -4.07 7.02 -8.47
CA ILE A 222 -4.10 6.00 -9.54
C ILE A 222 -3.21 4.78 -9.28
N TYR A 223 -2.23 4.91 -8.38
CA TYR A 223 -1.27 3.87 -8.03
C TYR A 223 -1.66 3.13 -6.74
N GLY A 224 -2.79 3.50 -6.12
CA GLY A 224 -3.27 2.90 -4.88
C GLY A 224 -2.66 3.54 -3.62
N CYS A 225 -2.00 4.70 -3.75
CA CYS A 225 -1.40 5.39 -2.63
C CYS A 225 -2.40 6.28 -1.92
N GLU A 226 -2.48 6.09 -0.60
CA GLU A 226 -3.41 6.80 0.25
C GLU A 226 -2.77 8.06 0.83
N SER A 227 -3.55 9.12 0.79
CA SER A 227 -3.24 10.40 1.39
C SER A 227 -4.37 10.77 2.34
N THR A 228 -4.02 11.30 3.51
CA THR A 228 -5.00 11.63 4.54
C THR A 228 -4.78 13.02 5.10
N ASP A 229 -5.86 13.66 5.50
CA ASP A 229 -5.80 14.86 6.34
C ASP A 229 -7.04 15.00 7.21
N SER A 230 -6.96 15.81 8.25
CA SER A 230 -8.06 16.10 9.17
C SER A 230 -8.08 17.55 9.62
N ILE A 231 -9.29 18.08 9.80
CA ILE A 231 -9.55 19.44 10.28
C ILE A 231 -10.56 19.39 11.42
N ASN A 232 -10.36 20.22 12.46
CA ASN A 232 -11.37 20.41 13.50
C ASN A 232 -12.25 21.63 13.19
N ILE A 233 -13.56 21.42 13.26
CA ILE A 233 -14.58 22.45 13.07
C ILE A 233 -15.32 22.65 14.38
N THR A 234 -15.15 23.81 14.99
CA THR A 234 -15.89 24.23 16.19
C THR A 234 -17.10 25.06 15.80
N VAL A 235 -18.30 24.55 16.04
CA VAL A 235 -19.56 25.23 15.79
C VAL A 235 -20.02 25.92 17.06
N LEU A 236 -20.18 27.25 17.00
CA LEU A 236 -20.67 28.06 18.11
C LEU A 236 -22.17 28.32 17.97
N LYS A 237 -22.87 28.26 19.11
CA LYS A 237 -24.24 28.78 19.17
C LYS A 237 -24.22 30.28 18.96
N ASN A 238 -25.12 30.79 18.13
CA ASN A 238 -25.27 32.23 17.97
C ASN A 238 -25.61 32.86 19.32
N ALA A 239 -24.93 33.96 19.64
CA ALA A 239 -25.30 34.82 20.76
C ALA A 239 -26.62 35.52 20.37
N GLY A 240 -27.74 34.85 20.66
CA GLY A 240 -29.04 35.47 20.51
C GLY A 240 -29.14 36.69 21.43
N ILE A 241 -29.58 37.82 20.90
CA ILE A 241 -30.30 38.78 21.74
C ILE A 241 -31.60 38.06 22.07
N ASN A 242 -31.78 37.62 23.32
CA ASN A 242 -33.12 37.34 23.80
C ASN A 242 -33.87 38.66 23.66
N GLN A 243 -34.63 38.84 22.58
CA GLN A 243 -35.69 39.82 22.58
C GLN A 243 -36.59 39.38 23.73
N LEU A 244 -36.47 40.07 24.87
CA LEU A 244 -37.42 39.96 25.94
C LEU A 244 -38.74 40.45 25.34
N TYR A 245 -39.53 39.52 24.80
CA TYR A 245 -40.91 39.74 24.40
C TYR A 245 -41.81 39.89 25.64
N SER A 246 -41.31 40.53 26.72
CA SER A 246 -42.21 41.19 27.65
C SER A 246 -42.52 42.55 27.03
N ALA A 247 -43.68 42.65 26.39
CA ALA A 247 -44.19 43.93 25.96
C ALA A 247 -44.28 44.82 27.22
N LEU A 248 -43.36 45.76 27.35
CA LEU A 248 -43.40 46.78 28.39
C LEU A 248 -44.71 47.55 28.22
N THR A 249 -45.68 47.31 29.10
CA THR A 249 -46.97 47.95 28.97
C THR A 249 -46.94 49.27 29.73
N ILE A 250 -47.17 50.38 29.01
CA ILE A 250 -47.15 51.74 29.55
C ILE A 250 -48.54 52.36 29.40
N TYR A 251 -49.19 52.69 30.52
CA TYR A 251 -50.54 53.27 30.47
C TYR A 251 -50.88 54.12 31.72
N PRO A 252 -51.88 55.02 31.63
CA PRO A 252 -52.46 55.51 30.39
C PRO A 252 -51.45 56.32 29.58
N ASN A 253 -51.59 56.33 28.26
CA ASN A 253 -50.92 57.27 27.37
C ASN A 253 -51.98 57.83 26.43
N PRO A 254 -52.34 59.14 26.49
CA PRO A 254 -51.72 60.22 27.28
C PRO A 254 -51.96 60.16 28.80
N VAL A 255 -51.09 60.81 29.59
CA VAL A 255 -51.18 60.90 31.06
C VAL A 255 -50.92 62.33 31.55
N SER A 256 -51.64 62.76 32.58
CA SER A 256 -51.43 64.05 33.28
C SER A 256 -51.15 63.87 34.78
N GLY A 257 -51.03 62.63 35.25
CA GLY A 257 -50.86 62.28 36.66
C GLY A 257 -49.99 61.03 36.84
N ARG A 258 -50.59 59.90 37.25
CA ARG A 258 -49.87 58.65 37.48
C ARG A 258 -49.74 57.83 36.20
N LEU A 259 -48.50 57.43 35.90
CA LEU A 259 -48.14 56.51 34.82
C LEU A 259 -47.82 55.13 35.42
N TYR A 260 -48.31 54.08 34.78
CA TYR A 260 -48.04 52.69 35.15
C TYR A 260 -47.14 52.04 34.11
N ILE A 261 -46.11 51.36 34.59
CA ILE A 261 -45.20 50.53 33.81
C ILE A 261 -45.33 49.12 34.38
N THR A 262 -45.88 48.19 33.60
CA THR A 262 -46.03 46.78 34.01
C THR A 262 -45.13 45.88 33.19
N ASP A 263 -44.97 44.64 33.65
CA ASP A 263 -44.18 43.59 32.98
C ASP A 263 -42.66 43.87 32.91
N PHE A 264 -42.20 44.80 33.77
CA PHE A 264 -40.79 45.06 34.03
C PHE A 264 -40.35 44.24 35.26
N THR A 265 -39.56 43.19 35.04
CA THR A 265 -39.17 42.23 36.09
C THR A 265 -37.70 42.28 36.49
N GLN A 266 -36.85 42.97 35.72
CA GLN A 266 -35.42 43.14 35.98
C GLN A 266 -34.85 44.29 35.14
N GLY A 267 -33.94 45.09 35.71
CA GLY A 267 -33.12 46.06 34.97
C GLY A 267 -33.34 47.51 35.38
N GLU A 268 -32.94 48.44 34.53
CA GLU A 268 -33.15 49.88 34.73
C GLU A 268 -34.15 50.44 33.70
N ALA A 269 -35.18 51.15 34.18
CA ALA A 269 -36.15 51.85 33.35
C ALA A 269 -36.03 53.36 33.57
N LYS A 270 -35.91 54.13 32.48
CA LYS A 270 -35.77 55.59 32.52
C LYS A 270 -36.74 56.26 31.55
N ILE A 271 -37.42 57.31 32.01
CA ILE A 271 -38.28 58.16 31.17
C ILE A 271 -37.59 59.50 30.98
N TYR A 272 -37.50 59.95 29.74
CA TYR A 272 -36.94 61.24 29.38
C TYR A 272 -38.02 62.14 28.77
N SER A 273 -37.91 63.45 29.00
CA SER A 273 -38.70 64.44 28.30
C SER A 273 -38.28 64.54 26.83
N THR A 274 -39.08 65.19 26.00
CA THR A 274 -38.72 65.47 24.60
C THR A 274 -37.45 66.30 24.45
N ASN A 275 -36.99 66.95 25.51
CA ASN A 275 -35.75 67.73 25.54
C ASN A 275 -34.56 66.93 26.08
N GLY A 276 -34.73 65.62 26.31
CA GLY A 276 -33.68 64.72 26.80
C GLY A 276 -33.41 64.80 28.30
N SER A 277 -34.21 65.54 29.07
CA SER A 277 -34.07 65.60 30.53
C SER A 277 -34.68 64.36 31.17
N LEU A 278 -34.00 63.75 32.14
CA LEU A 278 -34.54 62.63 32.91
C LEU A 278 -35.76 63.10 33.72
N VAL A 279 -36.89 62.40 33.54
CA VAL A 279 -38.17 62.67 34.23
C VAL A 279 -38.40 61.67 35.34
N TRP A 280 -37.95 60.42 35.15
CA TRP A 280 -38.13 59.34 36.11
C TRP A 280 -37.11 58.23 35.86
N ASP A 281 -36.64 57.58 36.92
CA ASP A 281 -35.86 56.35 36.87
C ASP A 281 -36.35 55.32 37.90
N ALA A 282 -36.15 54.04 37.59
CA ALA A 282 -36.26 52.96 38.55
C ALA A 282 -35.31 51.83 38.19
N LEU A 283 -34.82 51.17 39.24
CA LEU A 283 -34.01 49.96 39.17
C LEU A 283 -34.77 48.84 39.88
N LEU A 284 -34.96 47.71 39.18
CA LEU A 284 -35.55 46.48 39.72
C LEU A 284 -34.52 45.34 39.73
#